data_AF-A0A9C8ADG7-F1
#
_entry.id   AF-A0A9C8ADG7-F1
#
_cell.length_a   1.000
_cell.length_b   1.000
_cell.length_c   1.000
_cell.angle_alpha   90.00
_cell.angle_beta   90.00
_cell.angle_gamma   90.00
#
_symmetry.space_group_name_H-M   'P 1'
#
loop_
_entity.id
_entity.type
_entity.pdbx_description
1 polymer ?
#
loop_
_entity_poly.entity_id
_entity_poly.type
_entity_poly.pdbx_seq_one_letter_code
_entity_poly.pdbx_strand_id
1 'polypeptide(L)'
;MGSLTAKPLGMGVVIGKRLRLERCGKKHAAFLHNCYQDESFWLPYRDAETIDKLTDRLEHESQSLPQHLNRIEWVIIRPGDQTEQSNDFPIGLASLLNFQPKHNLAEFVLGILRPEDRQVGIGVEAALLVLDCAFNFAYFHKLISFVYGDKTLSQKLTLGLGFRQEGYFHKHLWDQKRFIDVYQNGLLEDDFRANRRLARLSQRLLGRDITEHQVNIQLLPKSEFKPIQQKWRDLLSPNSSPQTAKSLPQVIFSPNDFPFAKVLENNFLVIKNEFLRLSQQDLILWPETSLYDQETTSWKVFPLYKFGKKETTNCQRFPETTRLVEQVPGLRTVAFSCTSPGLHIKPHVGYSQDFLRYHLAIIVSEPDKCGIRIGVRVEKWHEGKSLIFDDSCEHEAWNNSSKDKVLLMIDFDRPPEYPFIATRFHHKCLVTPPNI
;
A
#
# COMPACT_ATOMS: atom_id res chain seq x y z
N MET A 1 29.70 -13.05 -16.61
CA MET A 1 28.74 -13.65 -15.64
C MET A 1 27.93 -12.52 -15.06
N GLY A 2 26.62 -12.51 -15.30
CA GLY A 2 25.77 -11.33 -15.10
C GLY A 2 25.43 -11.06 -13.63
N SER A 3 25.62 -9.82 -13.20
CA SER A 3 25.28 -9.28 -11.87
C SER A 3 23.76 -9.31 -11.65
N LEU A 4 23.30 -10.04 -10.64
CA LEU A 4 21.90 -10.08 -10.22
C LEU A 4 21.58 -8.89 -9.30
N THR A 5 20.91 -7.88 -9.84
CA THR A 5 20.29 -6.81 -9.06
C THR A 5 18.94 -7.32 -8.53
N ALA A 6 18.80 -7.42 -7.21
CA ALA A 6 17.50 -7.72 -6.58
C ALA A 6 16.54 -6.55 -6.87
N LYS A 7 15.61 -6.75 -7.81
CA LYS A 7 14.55 -5.77 -8.11
C LYS A 7 13.39 -5.96 -7.13
N PRO A 8 12.78 -4.88 -6.60
CA PRO A 8 11.59 -4.99 -5.76
C PRO A 8 10.44 -5.73 -6.46
N LEU A 9 9.53 -6.31 -5.67
CA LEU A 9 8.35 -7.03 -6.15
C LEU A 9 7.61 -6.22 -7.23
N GLY A 10 7.32 -6.83 -8.37
CA GLY A 10 6.63 -6.18 -9.49
C GLY A 10 7.46 -5.19 -10.32
N MET A 11 8.72 -4.91 -9.96
CA MET A 11 9.64 -4.05 -10.73
C MET A 11 10.55 -4.82 -11.70
N GLY A 12 10.62 -6.14 -11.55
CA GLY A 12 11.22 -7.03 -12.54
C GLY A 12 10.24 -7.38 -13.66
N VAL A 13 10.76 -7.57 -14.88
CA VAL A 13 9.99 -8.21 -15.95
C VAL A 13 9.83 -9.68 -15.56
N VAL A 14 8.59 -10.16 -15.49
CA VAL A 14 8.32 -11.57 -15.18
C VAL A 14 8.30 -12.33 -16.51
N ILE A 15 9.32 -13.15 -16.75
CA ILE A 15 9.53 -13.80 -18.05
C ILE A 15 8.87 -15.18 -18.04
N GLY A 16 7.95 -15.39 -18.99
CA GLY A 16 7.44 -16.69 -19.39
C GLY A 16 8.14 -17.22 -20.65
N LYS A 17 7.61 -18.29 -21.22
CA LYS A 17 8.16 -18.94 -22.41
C LYS A 17 7.78 -18.20 -23.70
N ARG A 18 6.55 -17.73 -23.81
CA ARG A 18 5.99 -17.05 -25.01
C ARG A 18 5.64 -15.59 -24.76
N LEU A 19 5.54 -15.20 -23.49
CA LEU A 19 5.16 -13.85 -23.08
C LEU A 19 5.97 -13.41 -21.88
N ARG A 20 5.94 -12.11 -21.60
CA ARG A 20 6.47 -11.55 -20.37
C ARG A 20 5.49 -10.54 -19.80
N LEU A 21 5.47 -10.43 -18.49
CA LEU A 21 4.74 -9.39 -17.78
C LEU A 21 5.68 -8.22 -17.56
N GLU A 22 5.35 -7.10 -18.18
CA GLU A 22 6.08 -5.86 -18.02
C GLU A 22 5.25 -4.86 -17.23
N ARG A 23 5.86 -4.20 -16.25
CA ARG A 23 5.14 -3.21 -15.45
C ARG A 23 4.60 -2.08 -16.32
N CYS A 24 3.38 -1.63 -16.05
CA CYS A 24 2.81 -0.46 -16.70
C CYS A 24 3.72 0.77 -16.52
N GLY A 25 3.85 1.58 -17.57
CA GLY A 25 4.74 2.73 -17.62
C GLY A 25 4.43 3.58 -18.84
N LYS A 26 5.08 4.74 -18.97
CA LYS A 26 4.71 5.76 -19.96
C LYS A 26 4.60 5.26 -21.41
N LYS A 27 5.46 4.33 -21.82
CA LYS A 27 5.43 3.72 -23.17
C LYS A 27 4.16 2.92 -23.46
N HIS A 28 3.41 2.53 -22.43
CA HIS A 28 2.19 1.76 -22.52
C HIS A 28 0.92 2.63 -22.53
N ALA A 29 1.04 3.96 -22.38
CA ALA A 29 -0.12 4.86 -22.26
C ALA A 29 -1.11 4.72 -23.42
N ALA A 30 -0.63 4.71 -24.67
CA ALA A 30 -1.49 4.52 -25.84
C ALA A 30 -2.24 3.16 -25.80
N PHE A 31 -1.57 2.09 -25.38
CA PHE A 31 -2.19 0.77 -25.25
C PHE A 31 -3.24 0.74 -24.14
N LEU A 32 -2.94 1.30 -22.96
CA LEU A 32 -3.89 1.37 -21.84
C LEU A 32 -5.10 2.26 -22.20
N HIS A 33 -4.88 3.36 -22.91
CA HIS A 33 -5.97 4.19 -23.40
C HIS A 33 -6.91 3.40 -24.32
N ASN A 34 -6.35 2.66 -25.29
CA ASN A 34 -7.15 1.78 -26.16
C ASN A 34 -7.92 0.72 -25.36
N CYS A 35 -7.30 0.12 -24.35
CA CYS A 35 -7.97 -0.81 -23.45
C CYS A 35 -9.17 -0.16 -22.74
N TYR A 36 -9.04 1.08 -22.28
CA TYR A 36 -10.10 1.79 -21.55
C TYR A 36 -11.24 2.29 -22.43
N GLN A 37 -11.01 2.42 -23.75
CA GLN A 37 -12.04 2.81 -24.72
C GLN A 37 -12.84 1.60 -25.23
N ASP A 38 -12.31 0.38 -25.11
CA ASP A 38 -12.99 -0.83 -25.56
C ASP A 38 -14.02 -1.31 -24.52
N GLU A 39 -15.30 -0.98 -24.73
CA GLU A 39 -16.42 -1.40 -23.86
C GLU A 39 -16.49 -2.93 -23.64
N SER A 40 -15.93 -3.72 -24.56
CA SER A 40 -15.93 -5.18 -24.46
C SER A 40 -14.83 -5.69 -23.52
N PHE A 41 -13.73 -4.94 -23.42
CA PHE A 41 -12.53 -5.23 -22.62
C PHE A 41 -12.45 -4.48 -21.29
N TRP A 42 -13.09 -3.32 -21.17
CA TRP A 42 -13.08 -2.48 -19.97
C TRP A 42 -14.46 -1.85 -19.73
N LEU A 43 -14.91 -1.78 -18.48
CA LEU A 43 -16.18 -1.11 -18.17
C LEU A 43 -15.98 0.40 -17.92
N PRO A 44 -16.96 1.22 -18.31
CA PRO A 44 -16.88 2.68 -18.39
C PRO A 44 -17.00 3.42 -17.04
N TYR A 45 -16.47 2.85 -15.95
CA TYR A 45 -16.45 3.49 -14.63
C TYR A 45 -15.21 4.36 -14.38
N ARG A 46 -14.39 4.62 -15.42
CA ARG A 46 -13.27 5.56 -15.34
C ARG A 46 -13.58 6.77 -16.20
N ASP A 47 -13.29 7.96 -15.68
CA ASP A 47 -13.24 9.17 -16.49
C ASP A 47 -12.29 8.92 -17.68
N ALA A 48 -12.71 9.30 -18.88
CA ALA A 48 -11.89 9.18 -20.08
C ALA A 48 -10.64 10.08 -19.93
N GLU A 49 -9.54 9.50 -19.46
CA GLU A 49 -8.23 10.15 -19.42
C GLU A 49 -7.68 10.29 -20.85
N THR A 50 -7.13 11.45 -21.17
CA THR A 50 -6.35 11.63 -22.41
C THR A 50 -5.05 10.85 -22.33
N ILE A 51 -4.46 10.50 -23.49
CA ILE A 51 -3.17 9.79 -23.54
C ILE A 51 -2.08 10.56 -22.78
N ASP A 52 -2.06 11.89 -22.87
CA ASP A 52 -1.06 12.72 -22.18
C ASP A 52 -1.18 12.61 -20.66
N LYS A 53 -2.39 12.77 -20.11
CA LYS A 53 -2.64 12.60 -18.67
C LYS A 53 -2.28 11.20 -18.18
N LEU A 54 -2.58 10.19 -18.99
CA LEU A 54 -2.25 8.80 -18.71
C LEU A 54 -0.74 8.57 -18.75
N THR A 55 -0.03 9.22 -19.67
CA THR A 55 1.44 9.16 -19.81
C THR A 55 2.11 9.72 -18.57
N ASP A 56 1.71 10.92 -18.13
CA ASP A 56 2.24 11.57 -16.92
C ASP A 56 2.00 10.72 -15.67
N ARG A 57 0.77 10.20 -15.52
CA ARG A 57 0.41 9.31 -14.42
C ARG A 57 1.25 8.03 -14.43
N LEU A 58 1.40 7.37 -15.58
CA LEU A 58 2.17 6.14 -15.69
C LEU A 58 3.67 6.37 -15.52
N GLU A 59 4.20 7.53 -15.91
CA GLU A 59 5.58 7.90 -15.61
C GLU A 59 5.81 7.95 -14.10
N HIS A 60 4.92 8.60 -13.36
CA HIS A 60 4.97 8.65 -11.90
C HIS A 60 4.77 7.29 -11.23
N GLU A 61 3.76 6.53 -11.67
CA GLU A 61 3.43 5.22 -11.11
C GLU A 61 4.51 4.16 -11.38
N SER A 62 5.14 4.19 -12.55
CA SER A 62 6.23 3.26 -12.90
C SER A 62 7.44 3.37 -11.98
N GLN A 63 7.63 4.56 -11.37
CA GLN A 63 8.72 4.86 -10.43
C GLN A 63 8.31 4.60 -8.97
N SER A 64 7.02 4.51 -8.67
CA SER A 64 6.50 4.17 -7.34
C SER A 64 6.64 2.67 -7.08
N LEU A 65 6.76 2.16 -5.85
CA LEU A 65 6.67 0.70 -5.64
C LEU A 65 5.20 0.24 -5.64
N PRO A 66 4.91 -1.00 -6.06
CA PRO A 66 3.52 -1.47 -6.13
C PRO A 66 2.77 -1.51 -4.79
N GLN A 67 3.49 -1.67 -3.68
CA GLN A 67 2.93 -1.61 -2.32
C GLN A 67 2.34 -0.23 -1.96
N HIS A 68 2.74 0.84 -2.65
CA HIS A 68 2.20 2.20 -2.46
C HIS A 68 1.05 2.52 -3.40
N LEU A 69 0.99 1.81 -4.53
CA LEU A 69 -0.11 1.93 -5.46
C LEU A 69 -1.31 1.06 -5.04
N ASN A 70 -1.16 0.28 -3.97
CA ASN A 70 -2.08 -0.76 -3.53
C ASN A 70 -2.47 -1.75 -4.65
N ARG A 71 -1.56 -1.91 -5.61
CA ARG A 71 -1.73 -2.73 -6.80
C ARG A 71 -0.41 -2.95 -7.51
N ILE A 72 -0.30 -4.07 -8.22
CA ILE A 72 0.67 -4.28 -9.28
C ILE A 72 -0.10 -4.44 -10.59
N GLU A 73 0.25 -3.66 -11.59
CA GLU A 73 -0.33 -3.76 -12.94
C GLU A 73 0.77 -4.02 -13.96
N TRP A 74 0.53 -5.01 -14.80
CA TRP A 74 1.39 -5.42 -15.88
C TRP A 74 0.67 -5.33 -17.21
N VAL A 75 1.43 -4.92 -18.22
CA VAL A 75 1.12 -5.20 -19.61
C VAL A 75 1.68 -6.57 -19.97
N ILE A 76 0.85 -7.40 -20.57
CA ILE A 76 1.24 -8.69 -21.13
C ILE A 76 1.86 -8.42 -22.49
N ILE A 77 3.16 -8.68 -22.61
CA ILE A 77 3.93 -8.45 -23.83
C ILE A 77 4.20 -9.80 -24.50
N ARG A 78 3.83 -9.92 -25.77
CA ARG A 78 4.32 -10.97 -26.67
C ARG A 78 5.55 -10.43 -27.41
N PRO A 79 6.75 -11.01 -27.21
CA PRO A 79 7.93 -10.63 -27.98
C PRO A 79 7.71 -10.84 -29.49
N GLY A 80 8.20 -9.93 -30.32
CA GLY A 80 8.27 -10.11 -31.77
C GLY A 80 9.40 -11.07 -32.18
N ASP A 81 9.36 -11.56 -33.42
CA ASP A 81 10.43 -12.39 -33.97
C ASP A 81 11.73 -11.57 -34.16
N GLN A 82 12.88 -12.19 -33.89
CA GLN A 82 14.20 -11.53 -33.88
C GLN A 82 14.67 -11.02 -35.26
N THR A 83 13.89 -11.22 -36.32
CA THR A 83 14.25 -10.91 -37.71
C THR A 83 13.76 -9.54 -38.19
N GLU A 84 12.85 -8.90 -37.46
CA GLU A 84 12.43 -7.53 -37.71
C GLU A 84 12.70 -6.70 -36.46
N GLN A 85 13.06 -5.42 -36.62
CA GLN A 85 13.39 -4.51 -35.52
C GLN A 85 12.26 -4.46 -34.46
N SER A 86 12.44 -5.24 -33.39
CA SER A 86 11.93 -5.09 -32.03
C SER A 86 10.55 -4.45 -31.84
N ASN A 87 9.49 -4.96 -32.48
CA ASN A 87 8.13 -4.60 -32.07
C ASN A 87 7.60 -5.62 -31.06
N ASP A 88 7.84 -5.33 -29.77
CA ASP A 88 7.13 -5.97 -28.67
C ASP A 88 5.64 -5.66 -28.76
N PHE A 89 4.78 -6.68 -28.76
CA PHE A 89 3.34 -6.51 -28.91
C PHE A 89 2.66 -6.53 -27.53
N PRO A 90 2.12 -5.40 -27.03
CA PRO A 90 1.24 -5.42 -25.88
C PRO A 90 -0.10 -6.06 -26.29
N ILE A 91 -0.47 -7.15 -25.62
CA ILE A 91 -1.63 -7.97 -25.98
C ILE A 91 -2.69 -8.02 -24.88
N GLY A 92 -2.38 -7.56 -23.67
CA GLY A 92 -3.33 -7.60 -22.56
C GLY A 92 -2.82 -6.96 -21.29
N LEU A 93 -3.62 -7.06 -20.24
CA LEU A 93 -3.35 -6.58 -18.89
C LEU A 93 -3.42 -7.74 -17.91
N ALA A 94 -2.53 -7.72 -16.92
CA ALA A 94 -2.56 -8.61 -15.78
C ALA A 94 -2.34 -7.76 -14.54
N SER A 95 -3.08 -8.00 -13.46
CA SER A 95 -3.00 -7.18 -12.28
C SER A 95 -3.26 -7.97 -11.01
N LEU A 96 -2.54 -7.60 -9.95
CA LEU A 96 -2.94 -7.85 -8.57
C LEU A 96 -3.38 -6.50 -8.02
N LEU A 97 -4.63 -6.39 -7.59
CA LEU A 97 -5.28 -5.13 -7.21
C LEU A 97 -5.78 -5.21 -5.78
N ASN A 98 -6.21 -4.07 -5.23
CA ASN A 98 -6.93 -3.99 -3.96
C ASN A 98 -6.25 -4.81 -2.86
N PHE A 99 -4.95 -4.59 -2.63
CA PHE A 99 -4.27 -5.33 -1.58
C PHE A 99 -4.95 -5.03 -0.26
N GLN A 100 -5.19 -6.09 0.51
CA GLN A 100 -5.72 -6.03 1.85
C GLN A 100 -4.65 -6.64 2.75
N PRO A 101 -3.63 -5.85 3.17
CA PRO A 101 -2.50 -6.36 3.93
C PRO A 101 -2.91 -7.08 5.22
N LYS A 102 -3.97 -6.63 5.92
CA LYS A 102 -4.52 -7.32 7.10
C LYS A 102 -4.91 -8.78 6.83
N HIS A 103 -5.40 -9.04 5.63
CA HIS A 103 -5.97 -10.33 5.24
C HIS A 103 -5.04 -11.12 4.33
N ASN A 104 -3.84 -10.58 4.04
CA ASN A 104 -2.93 -11.07 3.00
C ASN A 104 -3.70 -11.44 1.74
N LEU A 105 -4.54 -10.52 1.27
CA LEU A 105 -5.47 -10.76 0.18
C LEU A 105 -5.25 -9.77 -0.94
N ALA A 106 -5.39 -10.21 -2.19
CA ALA A 106 -5.42 -9.34 -3.35
C ALA A 106 -6.48 -9.79 -4.35
N GLU A 107 -6.94 -8.85 -5.17
CA GLU A 107 -7.77 -9.15 -6.31
C GLU A 107 -6.90 -9.51 -7.53
N PHE A 108 -7.16 -10.66 -8.13
CA PHE A 108 -6.53 -11.14 -9.35
C PHE A 108 -7.37 -10.75 -10.57
N VAL A 109 -6.75 -10.01 -11.48
CA VAL A 109 -7.35 -9.56 -12.75
C VAL A 109 -6.45 -9.89 -13.93
N LEU A 110 -7.05 -10.35 -15.01
CA LEU A 110 -6.38 -10.73 -16.25
C LEU A 110 -7.31 -10.49 -17.44
N GLY A 111 -6.80 -9.82 -18.48
CA GLY A 111 -7.51 -9.63 -19.74
C GLY A 111 -6.56 -9.66 -20.93
N ILE A 112 -6.96 -10.34 -22.00
CA ILE A 112 -6.29 -10.28 -23.30
C ILE A 112 -7.17 -9.47 -24.25
N LEU A 113 -6.64 -8.33 -24.73
CA LEU A 113 -7.40 -7.29 -25.42
C LEU A 113 -8.01 -7.83 -26.71
N ARG A 114 -7.17 -8.36 -27.60
CA ARG A 114 -7.58 -8.76 -28.94
C ARG A 114 -7.92 -10.26 -29.03
N PRO A 115 -9.04 -10.67 -29.65
CA PRO A 115 -9.39 -12.07 -29.81
C PRO A 115 -8.29 -12.94 -30.47
N GLU A 116 -7.61 -12.41 -31.47
CA GLU A 116 -6.52 -13.07 -32.21
C GLU A 116 -5.29 -13.38 -31.34
N ASP A 117 -5.11 -12.66 -30.22
CA ASP A 117 -4.04 -12.89 -29.26
C ASP A 117 -4.41 -13.93 -28.19
N ARG A 118 -5.68 -14.39 -28.16
CA ARG A 118 -6.18 -15.41 -27.21
C ARG A 118 -5.84 -16.83 -27.65
N GLN A 119 -4.62 -17.01 -28.13
CA GLN A 119 -4.11 -18.32 -28.52
C GLN A 119 -4.06 -19.27 -27.32
N VAL A 120 -4.15 -20.56 -27.59
CA VAL A 120 -4.21 -21.60 -26.56
C VAL A 120 -3.04 -21.47 -25.59
N GLY A 121 -3.38 -21.31 -24.32
CA GLY A 121 -2.44 -21.26 -23.21
C GLY A 121 -1.76 -19.91 -22.97
N ILE A 122 -1.99 -18.86 -23.78
CA ILE A 122 -1.41 -17.52 -23.51
C ILE A 122 -1.96 -16.94 -22.21
N GLY A 123 -3.30 -16.90 -22.07
CA GLY A 123 -3.92 -16.44 -20.83
C GLY A 123 -3.55 -17.29 -19.62
N VAL A 124 -3.40 -18.61 -19.82
CA VAL A 124 -2.96 -19.53 -18.77
C VAL A 124 -1.52 -19.23 -18.33
N GLU A 125 -0.61 -19.05 -19.28
CA GLU A 125 0.78 -18.73 -19.00
C GLU A 125 0.92 -17.38 -18.27
N ALA A 126 0.20 -16.35 -18.73
CA ALA A 126 0.15 -15.06 -18.05
C ALA A 126 -0.39 -15.18 -16.63
N ALA A 127 -1.48 -15.93 -16.43
CA ALA A 127 -2.02 -16.18 -15.09
C ALA A 127 -1.02 -16.89 -14.17
N LEU A 128 -0.31 -17.92 -14.65
CA LEU A 128 0.69 -18.62 -13.84
C LEU A 128 1.84 -17.70 -13.40
N LEU A 129 2.29 -16.78 -14.27
CA LEU A 129 3.30 -15.78 -13.88
C LEU A 129 2.78 -14.85 -12.77
N VAL A 130 1.50 -14.47 -12.81
CA VAL A 130 0.88 -13.67 -11.76
C VAL A 130 0.73 -14.47 -10.47
N LEU A 131 0.31 -15.74 -10.54
CA LEU A 131 0.18 -16.61 -9.36
C LEU A 131 1.53 -16.86 -8.70
N ASP A 132 2.58 -17.08 -9.48
CA ASP A 132 3.96 -17.17 -8.99
C ASP A 132 4.34 -15.89 -8.24
N CYS A 133 4.11 -14.72 -8.86
CA CYS A 133 4.29 -13.41 -8.22
C CYS A 133 3.49 -13.30 -6.90
N ALA A 134 2.22 -13.68 -6.90
CA ALA A 134 1.33 -13.53 -5.77
C ALA A 134 1.71 -14.41 -4.57
N PHE A 135 1.98 -15.70 -4.78
CA PHE A 135 2.18 -16.65 -3.70
C PHE A 135 3.65 -16.87 -3.34
N ASN A 136 4.59 -16.73 -4.28
CA ASN A 136 6.02 -16.98 -4.02
C ASN A 136 6.83 -15.72 -3.76
N PHE A 137 6.37 -14.57 -4.25
CA PHE A 137 7.10 -13.31 -4.07
C PHE A 137 6.35 -12.31 -3.19
N ALA A 138 5.02 -12.22 -3.32
CA ALA A 138 4.18 -11.33 -2.53
C ALA A 138 3.61 -11.99 -1.26
N TYR A 139 3.65 -13.32 -1.17
CA TYR A 139 3.18 -14.11 -0.03
C TYR A 139 1.71 -13.82 0.37
N PHE A 140 0.84 -13.61 -0.62
CA PHE A 140 -0.60 -13.50 -0.34
C PHE A 140 -1.15 -14.83 0.17
N HIS A 141 -2.00 -14.76 1.21
CA HIS A 141 -2.76 -15.89 1.75
C HIS A 141 -3.92 -16.28 0.83
N LYS A 142 -4.54 -15.29 0.16
CA LYS A 142 -5.70 -15.52 -0.70
C LYS A 142 -5.74 -14.56 -1.89
N LEU A 143 -6.16 -15.07 -3.04
CA LEU A 143 -6.58 -14.25 -4.16
C LEU A 143 -8.09 -14.32 -4.34
N ILE A 144 -8.71 -13.19 -4.65
CA ILE A 144 -10.11 -13.12 -5.10
C ILE A 144 -10.18 -12.68 -6.55
N SER A 145 -11.20 -13.10 -7.29
CA SER A 145 -11.42 -12.63 -8.67
C SER A 145 -12.90 -12.50 -8.96
N PHE A 146 -13.30 -11.30 -9.41
CA PHE A 146 -14.66 -11.04 -9.86
C PHE A 146 -14.76 -11.20 -11.37
N VAL A 147 -15.69 -12.05 -11.81
CA VAL A 147 -15.92 -12.35 -13.23
C VAL A 147 -17.39 -12.07 -13.56
N TYR A 148 -17.65 -11.35 -14.64
CA TYR A 148 -19.03 -11.06 -15.05
C TYR A 148 -19.76 -12.27 -15.63
N GLY A 149 -21.08 -12.29 -15.43
CA GLY A 149 -21.98 -13.37 -15.81
C GLY A 149 -21.87 -13.79 -17.27
N ASP A 150 -21.66 -12.81 -18.16
CA ASP A 150 -21.55 -13.01 -19.60
C ASP A 150 -20.13 -13.40 -20.07
N LYS A 151 -19.12 -13.38 -19.18
CA LYS A 151 -17.73 -13.72 -19.48
C LYS A 151 -17.42 -15.18 -19.14
N THR A 152 -18.16 -16.10 -19.76
CA THR A 152 -18.06 -17.55 -19.50
C THR A 152 -16.65 -18.13 -19.65
N LEU A 153 -15.85 -17.64 -20.61
CA LEU A 153 -14.46 -18.08 -20.78
C LEU A 153 -13.54 -17.61 -19.65
N SER A 154 -13.73 -16.38 -19.16
CA SER A 154 -13.00 -15.85 -17.99
C SER A 154 -13.29 -16.72 -16.76
N GLN A 155 -14.55 -17.10 -16.58
CA GLN A 155 -14.96 -17.94 -15.46
C GLN A 155 -14.35 -19.33 -15.58
N LYS A 156 -14.41 -19.95 -16.77
CA LYS A 156 -13.77 -21.25 -17.03
C LYS A 156 -12.25 -21.22 -16.81
N LEU A 157 -11.57 -20.16 -17.24
CA LEU A 157 -10.13 -19.98 -17.02
C LEU A 157 -9.84 -19.85 -15.51
N THR A 158 -10.56 -18.98 -14.81
CA THR A 158 -10.38 -18.73 -13.37
C THR A 158 -10.56 -20.02 -12.56
N LEU A 159 -11.64 -20.78 -12.80
CA LEU A 159 -11.85 -22.08 -12.17
C LEU A 159 -10.79 -23.11 -12.59
N GLY A 160 -10.36 -23.08 -13.85
CA GLY A 160 -9.29 -23.93 -14.37
C GLY A 160 -7.91 -23.69 -13.74
N LEU A 161 -7.69 -22.48 -13.20
CA LEU A 161 -6.51 -22.10 -12.42
C LEU A 161 -6.60 -22.52 -10.94
N GLY A 162 -7.66 -23.24 -10.54
CA GLY A 162 -7.83 -23.74 -9.18
C GLY A 162 -8.62 -22.82 -8.25
N PHE A 163 -9.08 -21.65 -8.72
CA PHE A 163 -10.02 -20.85 -7.94
C PHE A 163 -11.33 -21.62 -7.76
N ARG A 164 -11.97 -21.43 -6.61
CA ARG A 164 -13.32 -21.91 -6.30
C ARG A 164 -14.30 -20.76 -6.42
N GLN A 165 -15.49 -21.00 -6.97
CA GLN A 165 -16.55 -20.02 -6.90
C GLN A 165 -17.08 -19.96 -5.46
N GLU A 166 -16.92 -18.81 -4.81
CA GLU A 166 -17.33 -18.56 -3.42
C GLU A 166 -18.61 -17.72 -3.35
N GLY A 167 -18.96 -17.02 -4.42
CA GLY A 167 -20.16 -16.19 -4.49
C GLY A 167 -20.73 -16.07 -5.90
N TYR A 168 -22.04 -15.83 -5.95
CA TYR A 168 -22.77 -15.48 -7.16
C TYR A 168 -23.74 -14.35 -6.83
N PHE A 169 -23.58 -13.22 -7.49
CA PHE A 169 -24.40 -12.04 -7.29
C PHE A 169 -25.27 -11.83 -8.53
N HIS A 170 -26.57 -12.08 -8.39
CA HIS A 170 -27.53 -11.91 -9.48
C HIS A 170 -27.85 -10.42 -9.69
N LYS A 171 -27.77 -9.93 -10.94
CA LYS A 171 -28.09 -8.54 -11.32
C LYS A 171 -27.43 -7.50 -10.42
N HIS A 172 -26.15 -7.73 -10.10
CA HIS A 172 -25.45 -7.00 -9.06
C HIS A 172 -24.87 -5.65 -9.52
N LEU A 173 -24.46 -5.55 -10.79
CA LEU A 173 -23.81 -4.34 -11.32
C LEU A 173 -24.57 -3.80 -12.53
N TRP A 174 -24.61 -2.48 -12.67
CA TRP A 174 -25.23 -1.79 -13.79
C TRP A 174 -24.20 -1.40 -14.85
N ASP A 175 -24.11 -2.11 -15.98
CA ASP A 175 -23.11 -1.89 -17.03
C ASP A 175 -23.40 -0.68 -17.95
N GLN A 176 -24.14 0.31 -17.45
CA GLN A 176 -24.74 1.45 -18.19
C GLN A 176 -25.92 1.09 -19.11
N LYS A 177 -26.12 -0.19 -19.45
CA LYS A 177 -27.22 -0.64 -20.33
C LYS A 177 -28.18 -1.59 -19.60
N ARG A 178 -27.66 -2.44 -18.72
CA ARG A 178 -28.40 -3.49 -18.00
C ARG A 178 -27.74 -3.85 -16.68
N PHE A 179 -28.49 -4.53 -15.82
CA PHE A 179 -27.91 -5.22 -14.67
C PHE A 179 -27.29 -6.55 -15.12
N ILE A 180 -26.05 -6.82 -14.69
CA ILE A 180 -25.29 -8.03 -14.99
C ILE A 180 -24.98 -8.83 -13.72
N ASP A 181 -24.86 -10.15 -13.89
CA ASP A 181 -24.46 -11.07 -12.83
C ASP A 181 -22.94 -10.99 -12.59
N VAL A 182 -22.50 -11.38 -11.39
CA VAL A 182 -21.08 -11.41 -11.01
C VAL A 182 -20.77 -12.70 -10.25
N TYR A 183 -19.79 -13.45 -10.73
CA TYR A 183 -19.15 -14.52 -10.00
C TYR A 183 -18.02 -13.95 -9.14
N GLN A 184 -17.96 -14.34 -7.88
CA GLN A 184 -16.80 -14.13 -7.03
C GLN A 184 -16.10 -15.47 -6.82
N ASN A 185 -14.81 -15.49 -7.14
CA ASN A 185 -13.97 -16.67 -7.03
C ASN A 185 -12.84 -16.41 -6.04
N GLY A 186 -12.39 -17.44 -5.32
CA GLY A 186 -11.29 -17.38 -4.37
C GLY A 186 -10.27 -18.50 -4.60
N LEU A 187 -8.99 -18.20 -4.40
CA LEU A 187 -7.88 -19.16 -4.38
C LEU A 187 -7.07 -18.94 -3.11
N LEU A 188 -7.13 -19.90 -2.19
CA LEU A 188 -6.30 -19.92 -0.99
C LEU A 188 -4.89 -20.38 -1.33
N GLU A 189 -3.91 -19.93 -0.56
CA GLU A 189 -2.53 -20.41 -0.67
C GLU A 189 -2.48 -21.94 -0.54
N ASP A 190 -3.09 -22.53 0.48
CA ASP A 190 -3.09 -23.99 0.68
C ASP A 190 -3.66 -24.75 -0.52
N ASP A 191 -4.74 -24.25 -1.11
CA ASP A 191 -5.32 -24.83 -2.33
C ASP A 191 -4.38 -24.69 -3.53
N PHE A 192 -3.66 -23.57 -3.64
CA PHE A 192 -2.63 -23.34 -4.66
C PHE A 192 -1.44 -24.31 -4.47
N ARG A 193 -0.92 -24.45 -3.25
CA ARG A 193 0.18 -25.37 -2.88
C ARG A 193 -0.18 -26.83 -3.16
N ALA A 194 -1.42 -27.23 -2.87
CA ALA A 194 -1.89 -28.60 -3.08
C ALA A 194 -2.21 -28.94 -4.55
N ASN A 195 -2.21 -27.95 -5.45
CA ASN A 195 -2.72 -28.12 -6.82
C ASN A 195 -1.71 -28.78 -7.77
N ARG A 196 -1.74 -30.12 -7.83
CA ARG A 196 -0.91 -30.93 -8.74
C ARG A 196 -1.07 -30.59 -10.22
N ARG A 197 -2.22 -30.03 -10.63
CA ARG A 197 -2.43 -29.59 -12.02
C ARG A 197 -1.64 -28.32 -12.30
N LEU A 198 -1.65 -27.34 -11.39
CA LEU A 198 -0.84 -26.13 -11.50
C LEU A 198 0.65 -26.45 -11.47
N ALA A 199 1.09 -27.37 -10.60
CA ALA A 199 2.46 -27.86 -10.55
C ALA A 199 2.96 -28.34 -11.93
N ARG A 200 2.26 -29.30 -12.54
CA ARG A 200 2.62 -29.83 -13.88
C ARG A 200 2.54 -28.76 -14.97
N LEU A 201 1.53 -27.90 -14.90
CA LEU A 201 1.28 -26.88 -15.91
C LEU A 201 2.33 -25.76 -15.87
N SER A 202 2.71 -25.32 -14.68
CA SER A 202 3.78 -24.35 -14.46
C SER A 202 5.15 -24.92 -14.82
N GLN A 203 5.44 -26.19 -14.48
CA GLN A 203 6.65 -26.86 -14.95
C GLN A 203 6.73 -26.87 -16.49
N ARG A 204 5.59 -27.14 -17.17
CA ARG A 204 5.53 -27.18 -18.63
C ARG A 204 5.65 -25.81 -19.31
N LEU A 205 4.98 -24.79 -18.76
CA LEU A 205 4.86 -23.47 -19.40
C LEU A 205 5.92 -22.48 -18.92
N LEU A 206 6.37 -22.59 -17.68
CA LEU A 206 7.33 -21.66 -17.03
C LEU A 206 8.69 -22.32 -16.73
N GLY A 207 8.81 -23.64 -16.91
CA GLY A 207 10.04 -24.39 -16.63
C GLY A 207 10.30 -24.64 -15.13
N ARG A 208 9.37 -24.28 -14.25
CA ARG A 208 9.47 -24.42 -12.80
C ARG A 208 8.11 -24.70 -12.17
N ASP A 209 8.10 -25.44 -11.07
CA ASP A 209 6.91 -25.63 -10.23
C ASP A 209 6.72 -24.39 -9.36
N ILE A 210 5.62 -23.67 -9.57
CA ILE A 210 5.30 -22.47 -8.78
C ILE A 210 4.51 -22.81 -7.51
N THR A 211 4.05 -24.05 -7.34
CA THR A 211 3.28 -24.46 -6.15
C THR A 211 4.19 -24.74 -4.96
N GLU A 212 5.48 -24.98 -5.17
CA GLU A 212 6.47 -25.11 -4.09
C GLU A 212 6.93 -23.73 -3.57
N HIS A 213 7.30 -23.64 -2.29
CA HIS A 213 7.96 -22.44 -1.78
C HIS A 213 9.33 -22.30 -2.43
N GLN A 214 9.59 -21.20 -3.13
CA GLN A 214 10.92 -20.92 -3.64
C GLN A 214 11.88 -20.53 -2.50
N VAL A 215 12.62 -21.52 -1.98
CA VAL A 215 13.72 -21.29 -1.04
C VAL A 215 14.94 -20.82 -1.83
N ASN A 216 15.04 -19.52 -2.13
CA ASN A 216 16.29 -18.92 -2.63
C ASN A 216 16.44 -17.47 -2.16
N ILE A 217 16.87 -17.31 -0.90
CA ILE A 217 17.53 -16.08 -0.45
C ILE A 217 19.03 -16.30 -0.68
N GLN A 218 19.59 -15.75 -1.78
CA GLN A 218 21.04 -15.59 -1.91
C GLN A 218 21.44 -14.24 -1.30
N LEU A 219 22.09 -14.27 -0.13
CA LEU A 219 22.81 -13.13 0.43
C LEU A 219 24.13 -12.93 -0.34
N LEU A 220 24.38 -11.70 -0.82
CA LEU A 220 25.63 -11.37 -1.53
C LEU A 220 26.86 -11.48 -0.60
N PRO A 221 28.02 -11.99 -1.08
CA PRO A 221 29.24 -12.11 -0.27
C PRO A 221 29.79 -10.76 0.21
N LYS A 222 30.28 -10.71 1.46
CA LYS A 222 30.87 -9.49 2.08
C LYS A 222 32.01 -8.84 1.28
N SER A 223 32.71 -9.60 0.43
CA SER A 223 33.77 -9.10 -0.44
C SER A 223 33.25 -8.13 -1.51
N GLU A 224 31.98 -8.27 -1.93
CA GLU A 224 31.36 -7.39 -2.93
C GLU A 224 30.73 -6.13 -2.31
N PHE A 225 30.64 -6.05 -0.97
CA PHE A 225 30.13 -4.86 -0.28
C PHE A 225 31.12 -3.69 -0.29
N LYS A 226 32.43 -3.94 -0.31
CA LYS A 226 33.44 -2.86 -0.20
C LYS A 226 33.44 -1.88 -1.39
N PRO A 227 33.43 -2.35 -2.66
CA PRO A 227 33.37 -1.45 -3.81
C PRO A 227 32.04 -0.67 -3.87
N ILE A 228 30.94 -1.31 -3.46
CA ILE A 228 29.60 -0.69 -3.43
C ILE A 228 29.53 0.36 -2.31
N GLN A 229 30.02 0.06 -1.10
CA GLN A 229 30.09 1.03 -0.01
C GLN A 229 30.99 2.23 -0.32
N GLN A 230 32.10 2.02 -1.04
CA GLN A 230 32.97 3.12 -1.46
C GLN A 230 32.26 3.99 -2.50
N LYS A 231 31.65 3.38 -3.51
CA LYS A 231 30.84 4.10 -4.52
C LYS A 231 29.67 4.86 -3.89
N TRP A 232 29.08 4.34 -2.81
CA TRP A 232 28.02 5.02 -2.04
C TRP A 232 28.56 6.15 -1.16
N ARG A 233 29.76 6.03 -0.57
CA ARG A 233 30.40 7.13 0.18
C ARG A 233 30.84 8.26 -0.74
N ASP A 234 31.34 7.94 -1.93
CA ASP A 234 31.74 8.93 -2.93
C ASP A 234 30.50 9.69 -3.46
N LEU A 235 29.35 9.01 -3.58
CA LEU A 235 28.05 9.62 -3.92
C LEU A 235 27.44 10.49 -2.79
N LEU A 236 27.88 10.30 -1.55
CA LEU A 236 27.39 11.01 -0.36
C LEU A 236 28.38 12.09 0.13
N SER A 237 29.42 12.38 -0.64
CA SER A 237 30.41 13.41 -0.31
C SER A 237 29.87 14.82 -0.61
N PRO A 238 30.20 15.85 0.19
CA PRO A 238 29.41 17.09 0.27
C PRO A 238 29.53 18.08 -0.91
N ASN A 239 30.12 17.70 -2.05
CA ASN A 239 30.53 18.66 -3.09
C ASN A 239 29.94 18.42 -4.50
N SER A 240 28.73 17.84 -4.60
CA SER A 240 27.97 17.91 -5.85
C SER A 240 26.52 18.30 -5.60
N SER A 241 26.13 19.45 -6.16
CA SER A 241 24.81 20.07 -6.15
C SER A 241 23.67 19.14 -6.64
N PRO A 242 22.40 19.45 -6.30
CA PRO A 242 21.37 18.46 -6.03
C PRO A 242 20.66 17.95 -7.28
N GLN A 243 20.57 16.63 -7.45
CA GLN A 243 19.48 15.98 -8.19
C GLN A 243 18.98 14.74 -7.42
N THR A 244 17.67 14.73 -7.24
CA THR A 244 16.88 13.95 -6.29
C THR A 244 16.76 12.47 -6.66
N ALA A 245 17.35 11.60 -5.86
CA ALA A 245 17.01 10.17 -5.80
C ALA A 245 15.80 10.01 -4.84
N LYS A 246 14.61 9.68 -5.37
CA LYS A 246 13.39 9.48 -4.56
C LYS A 246 13.34 8.06 -3.97
N SER A 247 13.33 8.01 -2.64
CA SER A 247 13.13 6.86 -1.77
C SER A 247 11.68 6.33 -1.82
N LEU A 248 11.45 5.16 -1.19
CA LEU A 248 10.13 4.69 -0.75
C LEU A 248 9.29 5.88 -0.17
N PRO A 249 7.96 5.95 -0.38
CA PRO A 249 7.09 6.88 0.29
C PRO A 249 7.18 6.59 1.77
N GLN A 250 7.56 7.66 2.41
CA GLN A 250 7.87 7.75 3.79
C GLN A 250 6.52 7.77 4.52
N VAL A 251 6.15 6.66 5.16
CA VAL A 251 4.97 6.62 6.06
C VAL A 251 5.31 7.14 7.46
N ILE A 252 6.61 7.25 7.75
CA ILE A 252 7.18 7.81 8.98
C ILE A 252 8.22 8.83 8.56
N PHE A 253 7.97 10.08 8.92
CA PHE A 253 8.76 11.22 8.48
C PHE A 253 9.79 11.61 9.53
N SER A 254 10.94 12.13 9.08
CA SER A 254 11.97 12.58 10.00
C SER A 254 11.50 13.90 10.63
N PRO A 255 11.48 14.02 11.98
CA PRO A 255 11.12 15.27 12.63
C PRO A 255 11.99 16.46 12.22
N ASN A 256 13.23 16.23 11.75
CA ASN A 256 14.10 17.30 11.26
C ASN A 256 13.59 17.96 9.98
N ASP A 257 12.67 17.32 9.26
CA ASP A 257 12.07 17.86 8.04
C ASP A 257 10.97 18.89 8.38
N PHE A 258 10.59 19.01 9.66
CA PHE A 258 9.52 19.86 10.15
C PHE A 258 10.06 20.81 11.24
N PRO A 259 10.34 22.09 10.93
CA PRO A 259 10.94 23.02 11.90
C PRO A 259 10.17 23.12 13.22
N PHE A 260 8.83 23.05 13.18
CA PHE A 260 7.99 23.09 14.39
C PHE A 260 8.25 21.91 15.33
N ALA A 261 8.62 20.74 14.81
CA ALA A 261 8.89 19.55 15.61
C ALA A 261 10.07 19.80 16.55
N LYS A 262 11.12 20.46 16.04
CA LYS A 262 12.29 20.81 16.86
C LYS A 262 11.96 21.82 17.94
N VAL A 263 11.10 22.79 17.63
CA VAL A 263 10.61 23.78 18.61
C VAL A 263 9.86 23.06 19.74
N LEU A 264 8.95 22.14 19.41
CA LEU A 264 8.19 21.36 20.40
C LEU A 264 9.09 20.45 21.23
N GLU A 265 10.03 19.72 20.62
CA GLU A 265 11.00 18.88 21.33
C GLU A 265 11.89 19.69 22.29
N ASN A 266 12.38 20.86 21.86
CA ASN A 266 13.22 21.71 22.71
C ASN A 266 12.45 22.31 23.90
N ASN A 267 11.13 22.44 23.77
CA ASN A 267 10.24 22.95 24.83
C ASN A 267 9.47 21.83 25.56
N PHE A 268 9.87 20.57 25.36
CA PHE A 268 9.22 19.40 25.94
C PHE A 268 8.97 19.51 27.45
N LEU A 269 9.95 20.00 28.23
CA LEU A 269 9.82 20.15 29.68
C LEU A 269 8.72 21.14 30.07
N VAL A 270 8.55 22.23 29.30
CA VAL A 270 7.50 23.22 29.54
C VAL A 270 6.14 22.59 29.31
N ILE A 271 5.97 21.89 28.18
CA ILE A 271 4.74 21.18 27.81
C ILE A 271 4.40 20.12 28.87
N LYS A 272 5.40 19.34 29.30
CA LYS A 272 5.25 18.33 30.35
C LYS A 272 4.82 18.96 31.68
N ASN A 273 5.43 20.07 32.09
CA ASN A 273 5.09 20.73 33.34
C ASN A 273 3.68 21.32 33.34
N GLU A 274 3.18 21.82 32.20
CA GLU A 274 1.78 22.23 32.08
C GLU A 274 0.84 21.02 32.18
N PHE A 275 1.18 19.90 31.52
CA PHE A 275 0.40 18.66 31.61
C PHE A 275 0.32 18.10 33.02
N LEU A 276 1.43 18.11 33.78
CA LEU A 276 1.48 17.58 35.14
C LEU A 276 0.60 18.35 36.14
N ARG A 277 0.09 19.55 35.79
CA ARG A 277 -0.88 20.29 36.60
C ARG A 277 -2.32 19.81 36.42
N LEU A 278 -2.56 18.98 35.41
CA LEU A 278 -3.89 18.47 35.07
C LEU A 278 -4.31 17.34 36.03
N SER A 279 -5.57 17.33 36.43
CA SER A 279 -6.16 16.21 37.17
C SER A 279 -6.70 15.15 36.21
N GLN A 280 -6.73 13.89 36.64
CA GLN A 280 -7.35 12.79 35.87
C GLN A 280 -8.85 13.03 35.57
N GLN A 281 -9.52 13.90 36.34
CA GLN A 281 -10.93 14.26 36.14
C GLN A 281 -11.14 15.25 34.98
N ASP A 282 -10.10 15.97 34.58
CA ASP A 282 -10.15 16.90 33.44
C ASP A 282 -10.12 16.18 32.09
N LEU A 283 -9.69 14.92 32.09
CA LEU A 283 -9.55 14.09 30.89
C LEU A 283 -10.91 13.51 30.48
N ILE A 284 -11.26 13.66 29.21
CA ILE A 284 -12.47 13.06 28.63
C ILE A 284 -12.13 11.76 27.91
N LEU A 285 -13.05 10.80 27.86
CA LEU A 285 -12.83 9.54 27.12
C LEU A 285 -12.70 9.79 25.61
N TRP A 286 -11.85 9.01 24.95
CA TRP A 286 -11.79 9.00 23.49
C TRP A 286 -13.10 8.43 22.92
N PRO A 287 -13.73 9.10 21.94
CA PRO A 287 -15.07 8.76 21.48
C PRO A 287 -15.16 7.46 20.67
N GLU A 288 -14.06 6.99 20.05
CA GLU A 288 -14.06 5.75 19.26
C GLU A 288 -13.90 4.51 20.15
N THR A 289 -14.94 4.23 20.91
CA THR A 289 -14.98 3.20 21.94
C THR A 289 -14.75 1.78 21.42
N SER A 290 -14.99 1.53 20.12
CA SER A 290 -14.77 0.23 19.47
C SER A 290 -13.27 -0.15 19.33
N LEU A 291 -12.38 0.84 19.43
CA LEU A 291 -10.94 0.68 19.20
C LEU A 291 -10.18 0.11 20.41
N TYR A 292 -10.78 0.08 21.59
CA TYR A 292 -10.13 -0.37 22.82
C TYR A 292 -11.15 -1.00 23.78
N ASP A 293 -10.66 -1.79 24.74
CA ASP A 293 -11.51 -2.37 25.77
C ASP A 293 -11.76 -1.35 26.90
N GLN A 294 -12.97 -0.81 26.96
CA GLN A 294 -13.35 0.19 27.94
C GLN A 294 -13.67 -0.39 29.33
N GLU A 295 -13.86 -1.70 29.44
CA GLU A 295 -14.17 -2.34 30.71
C GLU A 295 -12.93 -2.45 31.59
N THR A 296 -11.77 -2.68 30.96
CA THR A 296 -10.51 -2.95 31.66
C THR A 296 -9.45 -1.87 31.47
N THR A 297 -9.58 -1.02 30.44
CA THR A 297 -8.60 0.02 30.11
C THR A 297 -9.26 1.35 29.78
N SER A 298 -8.48 2.44 29.76
CA SER A 298 -8.99 3.75 29.39
C SER A 298 -8.05 4.48 28.42
N TRP A 299 -8.64 5.00 27.36
CA TRP A 299 -8.03 5.98 26.48
C TRP A 299 -8.74 7.31 26.67
N LYS A 300 -8.04 8.29 27.23
CA LYS A 300 -8.58 9.62 27.51
C LYS A 300 -7.77 10.69 26.80
N VAL A 301 -8.40 11.83 26.57
CA VAL A 301 -7.77 12.99 25.93
C VAL A 301 -8.08 14.30 26.65
N PHE A 302 -7.17 15.26 26.49
CA PHE A 302 -7.43 16.67 26.81
C PHE A 302 -7.26 17.52 25.54
N PRO A 303 -8.35 17.92 24.87
CA PRO A 303 -8.27 18.62 23.60
C PRO A 303 -7.95 20.11 23.78
N LEU A 304 -6.99 20.63 23.02
CA LEU A 304 -6.71 22.06 22.86
C LEU A 304 -7.29 22.59 21.54
N TYR A 305 -7.24 21.77 20.48
CA TYR A 305 -7.85 22.07 19.18
C TYR A 305 -8.58 20.84 18.64
N LYS A 306 -9.73 21.05 18.00
CA LYS A 306 -10.49 20.02 17.29
C LYS A 306 -10.85 20.52 15.90
N PHE A 307 -10.37 19.85 14.85
CA PHE A 307 -10.70 20.18 13.46
C PHE A 307 -10.51 21.67 13.10
N GLY A 308 -9.42 22.27 13.57
CA GLY A 308 -9.06 23.68 13.38
C GLY A 308 -9.73 24.65 14.37
N LYS A 309 -10.64 24.18 15.24
CA LYS A 309 -11.32 25.01 16.23
C LYS A 309 -10.60 24.96 17.57
N LYS A 310 -10.26 26.14 18.11
CA LYS A 310 -9.60 26.31 19.42
C LYS A 310 -10.58 26.06 20.56
N GLU A 311 -10.20 25.21 21.51
CA GLU A 311 -10.90 25.00 22.77
C GLU A 311 -10.41 26.05 23.78
N THR A 312 -10.95 27.27 23.70
CA THR A 312 -10.42 28.46 24.40
C THR A 312 -10.15 28.23 25.88
N THR A 313 -11.09 27.63 26.61
CA THR A 313 -10.96 27.35 28.06
C THR A 313 -9.81 26.38 28.35
N ASN A 314 -9.62 25.37 27.49
CA ASN A 314 -8.55 24.40 27.65
C ASN A 314 -7.19 25.03 27.31
N CYS A 315 -7.11 25.82 26.24
CA CYS A 315 -5.90 26.54 25.86
C CYS A 315 -5.44 27.54 26.92
N GLN A 316 -6.36 28.20 27.63
CA GLN A 316 -6.01 29.10 28.74
C GLN A 316 -5.29 28.40 29.89
N ARG A 317 -5.50 27.09 30.08
CA ARG A 317 -4.80 26.28 31.09
C ARG A 317 -3.40 25.84 30.65
N PHE A 318 -3.13 25.94 29.35
CA PHE A 318 -1.90 25.53 28.69
C PHE A 318 -1.32 26.68 27.84
N PRO A 319 -1.05 27.86 28.43
CA PRO A 319 -0.68 29.05 27.67
C PRO A 319 0.60 28.87 26.85
N GLU A 320 1.63 28.21 27.40
CA GLU A 320 2.88 28.00 26.66
C GLU A 320 2.73 26.93 25.60
N THR A 321 2.07 25.80 25.91
CA THR A 321 1.78 24.76 24.90
C THR A 321 0.94 25.34 23.77
N THR A 322 -0.07 26.15 24.07
CA THR A 322 -0.92 26.83 23.07
C THR A 322 -0.07 27.71 22.16
N ARG A 323 0.77 28.57 22.74
CA ARG A 323 1.68 29.46 21.98
C ARG A 323 2.64 28.68 21.08
N LEU A 324 3.08 27.49 21.50
CA LEU A 324 3.97 26.63 20.71
C LEU A 324 3.23 25.92 19.57
N VAL A 325 2.07 25.32 19.82
CA VAL A 325 1.33 24.58 18.79
C VAL A 325 0.68 25.47 17.74
N GLU A 326 0.35 26.72 18.07
CA GLU A 326 -0.16 27.71 17.10
C GLU A 326 0.87 28.09 16.01
N GLN A 327 2.14 27.72 16.18
CA GLN A 327 3.18 27.88 15.15
C GLN A 327 3.20 26.71 14.14
N VAL A 328 2.43 25.64 14.37
CA VAL A 328 2.36 24.49 13.47
C VAL A 328 1.55 24.87 12.22
N PRO A 329 2.13 24.79 11.01
CA PRO A 329 1.41 25.10 9.77
C PRO A 329 0.22 24.17 9.57
N GLY A 330 -0.95 24.73 9.22
CA GLY A 330 -2.14 23.94 8.92
C GLY A 330 -2.68 23.14 10.12
N LEU A 331 -2.49 23.64 11.35
CA LEU A 331 -2.96 23.01 12.58
C LEU A 331 -4.44 22.60 12.52
N ARG A 332 -4.72 21.31 12.79
CA ARG A 332 -6.07 20.75 12.82
C ARG A 332 -6.48 20.34 14.24
N THR A 333 -5.80 19.35 14.79
CA THR A 333 -6.17 18.78 16.08
C THR A 333 -4.97 18.86 17.00
N VAL A 334 -5.20 19.20 18.27
CA VAL A 334 -4.18 19.13 19.31
C VAL A 334 -4.83 18.54 20.54
N ALA A 335 -4.28 17.47 21.07
CA ALA A 335 -4.72 16.91 22.33
C ALA A 335 -3.59 16.21 23.07
N PHE A 336 -3.63 16.25 24.40
CA PHE A 336 -2.89 15.26 25.19
C PHE A 336 -3.66 13.94 25.12
N SER A 337 -3.00 12.88 24.65
CA SER A 337 -3.54 11.53 24.52
C SER A 337 -2.94 10.64 25.62
N CYS A 338 -3.81 10.15 26.51
CA CYS A 338 -3.46 9.39 27.70
C CYS A 338 -4.01 7.96 27.58
N THR A 339 -3.13 6.97 27.59
CA THR A 339 -3.52 5.55 27.53
C THR A 339 -3.09 4.84 28.80
N SER A 340 -4.02 4.16 29.48
CA SER A 340 -3.75 3.43 30.72
C SER A 340 -2.86 2.19 30.49
N PRO A 341 -2.28 1.60 31.57
CA PRO A 341 -1.66 0.29 31.53
C PRO A 341 -2.55 -0.77 30.86
N GLY A 342 -1.92 -1.67 30.11
CA GLY A 342 -2.57 -2.77 29.41
C GLY A 342 -3.36 -2.38 28.15
N LEU A 343 -3.49 -1.08 27.85
CA LEU A 343 -4.29 -0.63 26.72
C LEU A 343 -3.67 -1.01 25.38
N HIS A 344 -4.47 -1.64 24.53
CA HIS A 344 -4.17 -1.87 23.12
C HIS A 344 -5.24 -1.21 22.25
N ILE A 345 -4.82 -0.20 21.49
CA ILE A 345 -5.63 0.42 20.43
C ILE A 345 -5.53 -0.49 19.21
N LYS A 346 -6.65 -1.08 18.80
CA LYS A 346 -6.74 -2.02 17.69
C LYS A 346 -6.25 -1.39 16.36
N PRO A 347 -5.81 -2.21 15.39
CA PRO A 347 -5.45 -1.73 14.05
C PRO A 347 -6.58 -0.94 13.35
N HIS A 348 -6.32 0.34 13.07
CA HIS A 348 -7.27 1.26 12.44
C HIS A 348 -6.54 2.19 11.44
N VAL A 349 -7.32 2.99 10.73
CA VAL A 349 -6.83 4.03 9.81
C VAL A 349 -7.43 5.37 10.22
N GLY A 350 -6.68 6.44 10.02
CA GLY A 350 -7.13 7.81 10.22
C GLY A 350 -8.30 8.16 9.31
N TYR A 351 -9.11 9.13 9.74
CA TYR A 351 -10.35 9.48 9.07
C TYR A 351 -10.16 10.37 7.82
N SER A 352 -8.98 10.96 7.62
CA SER A 352 -8.67 11.80 6.47
C SER A 352 -7.22 11.62 6.04
N GLN A 353 -7.01 11.95 4.77
CA GLN A 353 -5.75 11.82 4.05
C GLN A 353 -5.03 13.17 3.93
N ASP A 354 -5.67 14.24 4.40
CA ASP A 354 -5.27 15.63 4.17
C ASP A 354 -4.27 16.15 5.22
N PHE A 355 -3.99 15.36 6.26
CA PHE A 355 -3.06 15.72 7.32
C PHE A 355 -2.05 14.59 7.61
N LEU A 356 -0.99 14.97 8.32
CA LEU A 356 -0.06 14.05 8.98
C LEU A 356 -0.24 14.16 10.49
N ARG A 357 0.13 13.10 11.21
CA ARG A 357 0.06 13.05 12.68
C ARG A 357 1.44 13.14 13.30
N TYR A 358 1.57 14.05 14.25
CA TYR A 358 2.73 14.25 15.10
C TYR A 358 2.44 13.79 16.53
N HIS A 359 3.34 12.99 17.10
CA HIS A 359 3.32 12.59 18.51
C HIS A 359 4.60 13.08 19.19
N LEU A 360 4.49 13.95 20.21
CA LEU A 360 5.57 14.19 21.17
C LEU A 360 5.34 13.35 22.42
N ALA A 361 6.35 12.56 22.80
CA ALA A 361 6.28 11.75 24.01
C ALA A 361 6.40 12.60 25.28
N ILE A 362 5.33 12.69 26.07
CA ILE A 362 5.30 13.50 27.30
C ILE A 362 5.65 12.66 28.53
N ILE A 363 5.03 11.48 28.67
CA ILE A 363 5.30 10.51 29.72
C ILE A 363 5.35 9.13 29.09
N VAL A 364 6.54 8.52 29.08
CA VAL A 364 6.75 7.14 28.61
C VAL A 364 7.77 6.46 29.51
N SER A 365 7.29 5.81 30.57
CA SER A 365 8.14 5.29 31.64
C SER A 365 8.85 3.98 31.32
N GLU A 366 8.24 3.12 30.50
CA GLU A 366 8.83 1.86 30.03
C GLU A 366 8.77 1.79 28.49
N PRO A 367 9.63 2.51 27.76
CA PRO A 367 9.58 2.61 26.29
C PRO A 367 9.55 1.26 25.57
N ASP A 368 10.21 0.23 26.10
CA ASP A 368 10.22 -1.11 25.49
C ASP A 368 8.88 -1.85 25.58
N LYS A 369 7.99 -1.41 26.47
CA LYS A 369 6.63 -1.95 26.64
C LYS A 369 5.56 -1.13 25.93
N CYS A 370 5.94 -0.01 25.33
CA CYS A 370 5.05 0.89 24.61
C CYS A 370 5.45 0.96 23.14
N GLY A 371 4.50 0.89 22.23
CA GLY A 371 4.83 0.97 20.82
C GLY A 371 3.66 1.37 19.95
N ILE A 372 4.01 1.70 18.71
CA ILE A 372 3.07 1.91 17.61
C ILE A 372 3.58 1.17 16.40
N ARG A 373 2.69 0.44 15.73
CA ARG A 373 2.95 -0.07 14.38
C ARG A 373 2.27 0.85 13.39
N ILE A 374 3.00 1.27 12.35
CA ILE A 374 2.51 2.06 11.21
C ILE A 374 2.89 1.30 9.94
N GLY A 375 1.90 0.73 9.27
CA GLY A 375 2.12 -0.26 8.21
C GLY A 375 2.96 -1.43 8.72
N VAL A 376 4.16 -1.60 8.17
CA VAL A 376 5.12 -2.66 8.54
C VAL A 376 6.17 -2.22 9.57
N ARG A 377 6.21 -0.93 9.92
CA ARG A 377 7.23 -0.40 10.82
C ARG A 377 6.68 -0.32 12.23
N VAL A 378 7.47 -0.78 13.20
CA VAL A 378 7.19 -0.60 14.63
C VAL A 378 8.12 0.46 15.17
N GLU A 379 7.55 1.48 15.80
CA GLU A 379 8.28 2.55 16.47
C GLU A 379 7.99 2.55 17.98
N LYS A 380 8.95 3.08 18.73
CA LYS A 380 8.86 3.29 20.17
C LYS A 380 8.96 4.77 20.46
N TRP A 381 8.19 5.22 21.44
CA TRP A 381 8.31 6.58 21.95
C TRP A 381 9.40 6.66 23.00
N HIS A 382 10.22 7.69 22.90
CA HIS A 382 11.18 8.08 23.93
C HIS A 382 10.79 9.45 24.43
N GLU A 383 10.73 9.63 25.74
CA GLU A 383 10.31 10.89 26.35
C GLU A 383 11.10 12.09 25.78
N GLY A 384 10.38 13.16 25.42
CA GLY A 384 10.95 14.36 24.79
C GLY A 384 11.34 14.20 23.32
N LYS A 385 11.09 13.03 22.71
CA LYS A 385 11.25 12.80 21.27
C LYS A 385 9.92 12.69 20.57
N SER A 386 9.94 13.09 19.30
CA SER A 386 8.75 13.09 18.45
C SER A 386 8.77 11.98 17.41
N LEU A 387 7.56 11.62 16.97
CA LEU A 387 7.30 10.72 15.84
C LEU A 387 6.28 11.41 14.92
N ILE A 388 6.59 11.50 13.62
CA ILE A 388 5.65 12.01 12.60
C ILE A 388 5.33 10.87 11.64
N PHE A 389 4.06 10.65 11.38
CA PHE A 389 3.61 9.57 10.52
C PHE A 389 2.31 9.91 9.80
N ASP A 390 2.04 9.14 8.75
CA ASP A 390 0.80 9.18 8.00
C ASP A 390 -0.22 8.26 8.68
N ASP A 391 -1.19 8.84 9.41
CA ASP A 391 -2.19 8.05 10.13
C ASP A 391 -3.26 7.46 9.19
N SER A 392 -3.31 7.88 7.90
CA SER A 392 -4.11 7.18 6.89
C SER A 392 -3.57 5.78 6.56
N CYS A 393 -2.30 5.52 6.89
CA CYS A 393 -1.75 4.17 6.91
C CYS A 393 -2.30 3.41 8.13
N GLU A 394 -2.58 2.12 7.97
CA GLU A 394 -3.02 1.31 9.10
C GLU A 394 -2.00 1.38 10.24
N HIS A 395 -2.50 1.67 11.44
CA HIS A 395 -1.70 1.70 12.63
C HIS A 395 -2.43 1.14 13.85
N GLU A 396 -1.65 0.65 14.79
CA GLU A 396 -2.11 0.22 16.12
C GLU A 396 -1.10 0.66 17.16
N ALA A 397 -1.53 0.85 18.40
CA ALA A 397 -0.65 1.30 19.47
C ALA A 397 -0.97 0.60 20.78
N TRP A 398 0.06 0.33 21.58
CA TRP A 398 -0.08 -0.34 22.86
C TRP A 398 0.65 0.38 23.98
N ASN A 399 0.16 0.16 25.19
CA ASN A 399 0.81 0.51 26.44
C ASN A 399 0.82 -0.72 27.36
N ASN A 400 1.84 -1.58 27.22
CA ASN A 400 2.02 -2.74 28.10
C ASN A 400 2.84 -2.37 29.35
N SER A 401 3.05 -1.08 29.62
CA SER A 401 3.74 -0.63 30.82
C SER A 401 2.83 -0.67 32.04
N SER A 402 3.43 -0.52 33.22
CA SER A 402 2.74 -0.44 34.50
C SER A 402 2.17 0.96 34.81
N LYS A 403 2.38 1.95 33.93
CA LYS A 403 1.97 3.35 34.13
C LYS A 403 1.23 3.91 32.92
N ASP A 404 0.53 5.02 33.13
CA ASP A 404 -0.05 5.77 32.03
C ASP A 404 1.04 6.24 31.05
N LYS A 405 0.72 6.16 29.76
CA LYS A 405 1.51 6.75 28.67
C LYS A 405 0.79 8.00 28.17
N VAL A 406 1.53 9.10 28.06
CA VAL A 406 1.00 10.40 27.62
C VAL A 406 1.77 10.90 26.42
N LEU A 407 1.06 11.24 25.35
CA LEU A 407 1.59 11.86 24.14
C LEU A 407 0.89 13.20 23.90
N LEU A 408 1.60 14.23 23.44
CA LEU A 408 0.96 15.38 22.79
C LEU A 408 0.77 15.01 21.32
N MET A 409 -0.49 14.83 20.92
CA MET A 409 -0.90 14.47 19.57
C MET A 409 -1.31 15.72 18.81
N ILE A 410 -0.76 15.90 17.61
CA ILE A 410 -1.04 17.05 16.73
C ILE A 410 -1.32 16.53 15.32
N ASP A 411 -2.45 16.91 14.76
CA ASP A 411 -2.74 16.75 13.32
C ASP A 411 -2.51 18.09 12.63
N PHE A 412 -1.83 18.05 11.49
CA PHE A 412 -1.49 19.25 10.71
C PHE A 412 -1.54 18.97 9.22
N ASP A 413 -1.92 19.98 8.42
CA ASP A 413 -2.07 19.82 6.98
C ASP A 413 -0.83 19.18 6.36
N ARG A 414 -1.10 18.18 5.52
CA ARG A 414 -0.08 17.46 4.78
C ARG A 414 0.65 18.43 3.87
N PRO A 415 1.97 18.60 4.02
CA PRO A 415 2.72 19.46 3.14
C PRO A 415 2.69 18.93 1.69
N PRO A 416 2.67 19.81 0.68
CA PRO A 416 2.64 19.41 -0.73
C PRO A 416 3.80 18.49 -1.14
N GLU A 417 4.94 18.57 -0.48
CA GLU A 417 6.11 17.70 -0.65
C GLU A 417 5.88 16.25 -0.21
N TYR A 418 4.83 15.99 0.58
CA TYR A 418 4.42 14.66 1.05
C TYR A 418 3.02 14.28 0.55
N PRO A 419 2.73 14.36 -0.77
CA PRO A 419 1.36 14.27 -1.27
C PRO A 419 0.73 12.93 -0.94
N PHE A 420 -0.57 12.98 -0.64
CA PHE A 420 -1.35 11.77 -0.44
C PHE A 420 -1.54 11.07 -1.80
N ILE A 421 -1.23 9.77 -1.87
CA ILE A 421 -1.45 8.96 -3.07
C ILE A 421 -2.76 8.20 -2.90
N ALA A 422 -3.82 8.72 -3.52
CA ALA A 422 -5.15 8.13 -3.50
C ALA A 422 -5.21 6.78 -4.21
N THR A 423 -5.62 5.74 -3.50
CA THR A 423 -6.10 4.50 -4.08
C THR A 423 -7.62 4.53 -4.16
N ARG A 424 -8.17 4.90 -5.33
CA ARG A 424 -9.60 4.74 -5.66
C ARG A 424 -9.82 3.41 -6.41
N PHE A 425 -10.75 2.60 -5.89
CA PHE A 425 -11.40 1.39 -6.46
C PHE A 425 -12.12 1.75 -7.79
N HIS A 426 -12.22 0.95 -8.86
CA HIS A 426 -12.63 -0.45 -9.02
C HIS A 426 -12.10 -1.00 -10.37
N HIS A 427 -11.51 -2.19 -10.38
CA HIS A 427 -11.04 -2.86 -11.59
C HIS A 427 -11.49 -4.31 -11.55
N LYS A 428 -12.36 -4.73 -12.47
CA LYS A 428 -12.96 -6.07 -12.51
C LYS A 428 -12.64 -6.73 -13.86
N CYS A 429 -12.48 -8.05 -13.82
CA CYS A 429 -11.80 -8.87 -14.82
C CYS A 429 -12.63 -9.09 -16.11
N LEU A 430 -11.99 -8.95 -17.28
CA LEU A 430 -12.63 -9.04 -18.61
C LEU A 430 -11.75 -9.83 -19.61
N VAL A 431 -12.17 -11.04 -19.97
CA VAL A 431 -11.74 -11.73 -21.20
C VAL A 431 -12.94 -11.79 -22.15
N THR A 432 -12.82 -11.23 -23.35
CA THR A 432 -13.82 -11.36 -24.42
C THR A 432 -13.65 -12.66 -25.23
N PRO A 433 -14.66 -13.10 -25.99
CA PRO A 433 -14.59 -14.30 -26.82
C PRO A 433 -14.00 -14.01 -28.23
N PRO A 434 -13.47 -15.02 -28.95
CA PRO A 434 -13.42 -15.02 -30.40
C PRO A 434 -14.79 -15.39 -30.98
N ASN A 435 -15.12 -14.84 -32.16
CA ASN A 435 -16.23 -15.30 -32.99
C ASN A 435 -16.04 -16.78 -33.34
N ILE A 436 -17.04 -17.60 -32.98
CA ILE A 436 -17.54 -18.72 -33.79
C ILE A 436 -19.05 -18.64 -33.74
#